data_AF-A0A435B7D1-F1
#
_entry.id   AF-A0A435B7D1-F1
#
_cell.length_a   1.000
_cell.length_b   1.000
_cell.length_c   1.000
_cell.angle_alpha   90.00
_cell.angle_beta   90.00
_cell.angle_gamma   90.00
#
_symmetry.space_group_name_H-M   'P 1'
#
loop_
_entity.id
_entity.type
_entity.pdbx_description
1 polymer ?
#
loop_
_entity_poly.entity_id
_entity_poly.type
_entity_poly.pdbx_seq_one_letter_code
_entity_poly.pdbx_strand_id
1 'polypeptide(L)'
;MTEHWNAIRKHWQLLGSPLRPPAQVVEAYERELELAQSHVVMLGVTPELAGLGATMIAVDESADMIAGIWPGDTDMRKAVRGDWFDLPFPGASIDALIGDGCLSAIGDAEARRALFLAIASVLKADGRAGIRLYASPETPDDPKDVRALALGGGVSTFHELKWRVAMTAISGMPDHIIPVT
;
A
#
# COMPACT_ATOMS: atom_id res chain seq x y z
N MET A 1 12.87 6.72 -1.55
CA MET A 1 11.67 6.31 -0.80
C MET A 1 11.96 6.01 0.66
N THR A 2 13.14 5.48 0.99
CA THR A 2 13.57 5.01 2.32
C THR A 2 13.46 6.04 3.46
N GLU A 3 13.87 7.31 3.27
CA GLU A 3 13.85 8.30 4.37
C GLU A 3 12.44 8.71 4.83
N HIS A 4 11.48 8.83 3.90
CA HIS A 4 10.09 9.17 4.23
C HIS A 4 9.45 8.11 5.13
N TRP A 5 9.64 6.84 4.78
CA TRP A 5 9.11 5.70 5.51
C TRP A 5 9.80 5.49 6.85
N ASN A 6 11.11 5.73 6.93
CA ASN A 6 11.87 5.69 8.19
C ASN A 6 11.35 6.71 9.24
N ALA A 7 10.87 7.88 8.80
CA ALA A 7 10.23 8.87 9.67
C ALA A 7 8.82 8.44 10.12
N ILE A 8 8.06 7.81 9.23
CA ILE A 8 6.71 7.29 9.51
C ILE A 8 6.75 6.12 10.50
N ARG A 9 7.77 5.25 10.41
CA ARG A 9 7.99 4.10 11.30
C ARG A 9 7.80 4.41 12.78
N LYS A 10 8.39 5.51 13.26
CA LYS A 10 8.33 5.93 14.67
C LYS A 10 6.91 6.23 15.16
N HIS A 11 5.99 6.46 14.23
CA HIS A 11 4.62 6.89 14.49
C HIS A 11 3.59 5.95 13.86
N TRP A 12 3.98 4.75 13.40
CA TRP A 12 3.05 3.82 12.75
C TRP A 12 1.82 3.52 13.61
N GLN A 13 2.01 3.36 14.92
CA GLN A 13 0.93 3.15 15.90
C GLN A 13 0.00 4.37 16.07
N LEU A 14 0.47 5.57 15.72
CA LEU A 14 -0.33 6.79 15.73
C LEU A 14 -1.11 6.98 14.43
N LEU A 15 -0.79 6.21 13.39
CA LEU A 15 -1.60 6.21 12.18
C LEU A 15 -2.92 5.50 12.48
N GLY A 16 -4.00 6.11 11.98
CA GLY A 16 -5.33 5.51 11.92
C GLY A 16 -5.81 5.33 10.50
N SER A 17 -7.07 4.92 10.36
CA SER A 17 -7.76 4.96 9.06
C SER A 17 -7.73 6.40 8.48
N PRO A 18 -7.53 6.59 7.16
CA PRO A 18 -7.44 5.55 6.12
C PRO A 18 -6.01 5.06 5.83
N LEU A 19 -4.98 5.54 6.52
CA LEU A 19 -3.58 5.19 6.21
C LEU A 19 -3.27 3.74 6.55
N ARG A 20 -3.77 3.25 7.70
CA ARG A 20 -3.79 1.81 7.99
C ARG A 20 -5.07 1.20 7.43
N PRO A 21 -5.00 0.00 6.83
CA PRO A 21 -6.19 -0.64 6.29
C PRO A 21 -7.12 -1.03 7.45
N PRO A 22 -8.39 -0.59 7.46
CA PRO A 22 -9.35 -1.03 8.47
C PRO A 22 -9.76 -2.50 8.22
N ALA A 23 -10.42 -3.12 9.21
CA ALA A 23 -10.79 -4.55 9.14
C ALA A 23 -11.55 -4.93 7.87
N GLN A 24 -12.43 -4.05 7.36
CA GLN A 24 -13.20 -4.30 6.14
C GLN A 24 -12.31 -4.42 4.89
N VAL A 25 -11.15 -3.73 4.87
CA VAL A 25 -10.16 -3.88 3.79
C VAL A 25 -9.47 -5.24 3.90
N VAL A 26 -9.08 -5.64 5.12
CA VAL A 26 -8.44 -6.95 5.36
C VAL A 26 -9.38 -8.08 4.94
N GLU A 27 -10.65 -8.00 5.32
CA GLU A 27 -11.70 -8.93 4.91
C GLU A 27 -11.93 -8.94 3.39
N ALA A 28 -11.81 -7.79 2.72
CA ALA A 28 -11.94 -7.70 1.27
C ALA A 28 -10.78 -8.43 0.56
N TYR A 29 -9.54 -8.30 1.02
CA TYR A 29 -8.43 -9.09 0.47
C TYR A 29 -8.71 -10.59 0.56
N GLU A 30 -9.07 -11.06 1.75
CA GLU A 30 -9.35 -12.49 2.00
C GLU A 30 -10.47 -13.01 1.09
N ARG A 31 -11.58 -12.26 0.99
CA ARG A 31 -12.77 -12.65 0.22
C ARG A 31 -12.56 -12.59 -1.29
N GLU A 32 -12.04 -11.48 -1.82
CA GLU A 32 -12.00 -11.25 -3.28
C GLU A 32 -10.87 -12.05 -3.96
N LEU A 33 -9.84 -12.43 -3.20
CA LEU A 33 -8.70 -13.21 -3.70
C LEU A 33 -8.71 -14.67 -3.22
N GLU A 34 -9.68 -15.08 -2.39
CA GLU A 34 -9.79 -16.45 -1.85
C GLU A 34 -8.48 -16.91 -1.15
N LEU A 35 -7.94 -16.05 -0.28
CA LEU A 35 -6.57 -16.22 0.21
C LEU A 35 -6.37 -17.39 1.16
N ALA A 36 -7.41 -17.92 1.81
CA ALA A 36 -7.29 -18.88 2.92
C ALA A 36 -6.36 -20.08 2.67
N GLN A 37 -6.19 -20.51 1.41
CA GLN A 37 -5.31 -21.61 1.01
C GLN A 37 -4.12 -21.18 0.14
N SER A 38 -3.98 -19.89 -0.15
CA SER A 38 -2.99 -19.35 -1.07
C SER A 38 -1.64 -19.08 -0.38
N HIS A 39 -0.54 -19.26 -1.13
CA HIS A 39 0.74 -18.68 -0.78
C HIS A 39 0.79 -17.23 -1.25
N VAL A 40 0.84 -16.30 -0.28
CA VAL A 40 0.70 -14.86 -0.52
C VAL A 40 2.06 -14.17 -0.52
N VAL A 41 2.28 -13.31 -1.51
CA VAL A 41 3.35 -12.32 -1.46
C VAL A 41 2.75 -10.96 -1.14
N MET A 42 3.30 -10.26 -0.14
CA MET A 42 2.90 -8.89 0.18
C MET A 42 3.99 -7.90 -0.26
N LEU A 43 3.62 -6.90 -1.05
CA LEU A 43 4.45 -5.74 -1.33
C LEU A 43 4.37 -4.77 -0.15
N GLY A 44 5.47 -4.68 0.59
CA GLY A 44 5.59 -3.93 1.84
C GLY A 44 5.41 -4.81 3.06
N VAL A 45 5.34 -4.19 4.24
CA VAL A 45 5.27 -4.86 5.55
C VAL A 45 4.05 -4.45 6.39
N THR A 46 2.91 -4.18 5.74
CA THR A 46 1.69 -3.71 6.41
C THR A 46 1.18 -4.74 7.45
N PRO A 47 1.21 -4.42 8.77
CA PRO A 47 0.98 -5.41 9.82
C PRO A 47 -0.44 -6.00 9.82
N GLU A 48 -1.43 -5.21 9.45
CA GLU A 48 -2.83 -5.64 9.39
C GLU A 48 -3.07 -6.75 8.38
N LEU A 49 -2.21 -6.88 7.37
CA LEU A 49 -2.29 -7.90 6.34
C LEU A 49 -1.40 -9.12 6.64
N ALA A 50 -0.53 -9.04 7.65
CA ALA A 50 0.52 -10.03 7.96
C ALA A 50 0.01 -11.44 8.36
N GLY A 51 -1.30 -11.65 8.45
CA GLY A 51 -1.93 -12.93 8.76
C GLY A 51 -2.80 -13.50 7.64
N LEU A 52 -2.84 -12.85 6.47
CA LEU A 52 -3.60 -13.34 5.33
C LEU A 52 -2.86 -14.47 4.62
N GLY A 53 -3.62 -15.39 4.02
CA GLY A 53 -3.04 -16.52 3.30
C GLY A 53 -2.78 -17.75 4.16
N ALA A 54 -2.51 -18.88 3.49
CA ALA A 54 -1.94 -20.05 4.15
C ALA A 54 -0.52 -19.76 4.62
N THR A 55 0.30 -19.14 3.77
CA THR A 55 1.62 -18.62 4.13
C THR A 55 1.85 -17.24 3.51
N MET A 56 2.73 -16.44 4.10
CA MET A 56 3.07 -15.12 3.58
C MET A 56 4.58 -14.89 3.47
N ILE A 57 5.00 -14.26 2.36
CA ILE A 57 6.30 -13.59 2.25
C ILE A 57 6.05 -12.10 1.97
N ALA A 58 6.37 -11.25 2.93
CA ALA A 58 6.40 -9.81 2.78
C ALA A 58 7.75 -9.38 2.17
N VAL A 59 7.74 -8.47 1.20
CA VAL A 59 8.93 -7.96 0.52
C VAL A 59 8.97 -6.44 0.70
N ASP A 60 10.06 -5.89 1.21
CA ASP A 60 10.26 -4.43 1.31
C ASP A 60 11.73 -4.07 1.09
N GLU A 61 12.01 -2.94 0.43
CA GLU A 61 13.40 -2.51 0.19
C GLU A 61 14.10 -2.04 1.48
N SER A 62 13.31 -1.56 2.45
CA SER A 62 13.77 -0.94 3.67
C SER A 62 13.89 -1.95 4.81
N ALA A 63 15.13 -2.29 5.15
CA ALA A 63 15.43 -3.10 6.33
C ALA A 63 14.88 -2.46 7.62
N ASP A 64 14.85 -1.13 7.71
CA ASP A 64 14.33 -0.39 8.86
C ASP A 64 12.81 -0.55 9.00
N MET A 65 12.08 -0.54 7.89
CA MET A 65 10.63 -0.78 7.88
C MET A 65 10.31 -2.19 8.32
N ILE A 66 11.01 -3.19 7.77
CA ILE A 66 10.90 -4.59 8.21
C ILE A 66 11.16 -4.67 9.72
N ALA A 67 12.29 -4.16 10.20
CA ALA A 67 12.65 -4.26 11.61
C ALA A 67 11.72 -3.49 12.57
N GLY A 68 11.02 -2.45 12.10
CA GLY A 68 10.21 -1.58 12.96
C GLY A 68 8.70 -1.75 12.88
N ILE A 69 8.17 -2.33 11.81
CA ILE A 69 6.72 -2.41 11.55
C ILE A 69 6.26 -3.86 11.46
N TRP A 70 7.04 -4.72 10.80
CA TRP A 70 6.66 -6.13 10.64
C TRP A 70 6.43 -6.79 12.03
N PRO A 71 5.30 -7.49 12.26
CA PRO A 71 4.99 -8.11 13.55
C PRO A 71 5.88 -9.31 13.90
N GLY A 72 6.89 -9.62 13.08
CA GLY A 72 7.85 -10.69 13.29
C GLY A 72 7.53 -11.96 12.52
N ASP A 73 8.59 -12.70 12.20
CA ASP A 73 8.52 -13.95 11.45
C ASP A 73 7.94 -15.11 12.27
N THR A 74 7.29 -16.03 11.57
CA THR A 74 6.84 -17.33 12.08
C THR A 74 7.07 -18.40 11.01
N ASP A 75 6.67 -19.64 11.28
CA ASP A 75 6.70 -20.71 10.26
C ASP A 75 5.80 -20.41 9.06
N MET A 76 4.75 -19.59 9.26
CA MET A 76 3.75 -19.28 8.23
C MET A 76 3.91 -17.89 7.62
N ARG A 77 4.74 -17.00 8.19
CA ARG A 77 4.97 -15.66 7.63
C ARG A 77 6.42 -15.22 7.78
N LYS A 78 6.96 -14.59 6.74
CA LYS A 78 8.32 -14.02 6.78
C LYS A 78 8.36 -12.67 6.09
N ALA A 79 9.28 -11.82 6.50
CA ALA A 79 9.65 -10.63 5.75
C ALA A 79 11.06 -10.76 5.18
N VAL A 80 11.23 -10.42 3.91
CA VAL A 80 12.53 -10.40 3.23
C VAL A 80 12.80 -9.03 2.67
N ARG A 81 14.08 -8.64 2.67
CA ARG A 81 14.51 -7.44 1.97
C ARG A 81 14.56 -7.74 0.47
N GLY A 82 13.92 -6.92 -0.35
CA GLY A 82 13.91 -7.11 -1.80
C GLY A 82 13.37 -5.90 -2.54
N ASP A 83 13.58 -5.90 -3.86
CA ASP A 83 13.04 -4.90 -4.77
C ASP A 83 11.69 -5.39 -5.32
N TRP A 84 10.67 -4.53 -5.32
CA TRP A 84 9.37 -4.86 -5.91
C TRP A 84 9.43 -4.98 -7.45
N PHE A 85 10.44 -4.39 -8.09
CA PHE A 85 10.68 -4.49 -9.53
C PHE A 85 11.48 -5.73 -9.94
N ASP A 86 12.13 -6.39 -8.98
CA ASP A 86 12.91 -7.62 -9.17
C ASP A 86 12.61 -8.60 -8.02
N LEU A 87 11.39 -9.15 -8.06
CA LEU A 87 10.89 -10.01 -7.00
C LEU A 87 11.69 -11.32 -6.94
N PRO A 88 12.08 -11.80 -5.74
CA PRO A 88 12.96 -12.96 -5.57
C PRO A 88 12.22 -14.30 -5.71
N PHE A 89 11.31 -14.40 -6.68
CA PHE A 89 10.47 -15.59 -6.90
C PHE A 89 10.62 -16.07 -8.34
N PRO A 90 10.56 -17.41 -8.58
CA PRO A 90 10.46 -17.92 -9.93
C PRO A 90 9.24 -17.37 -10.67
N GLY A 91 9.32 -17.26 -11.99
CA GLY A 91 8.16 -16.89 -12.79
C GLY A 91 7.01 -17.88 -12.61
N ALA A 92 5.77 -17.38 -12.65
CA ALA A 92 4.55 -18.17 -12.52
C ALA A 92 4.50 -19.13 -11.30
N SER A 93 4.94 -18.65 -10.13
CA SER A 93 5.04 -19.46 -8.91
C SER A 93 4.13 -19.00 -7.77
N ILE A 94 3.58 -17.78 -7.84
CA ILE A 94 2.82 -17.17 -6.76
C ILE A 94 1.32 -17.28 -7.01
N ASP A 95 0.57 -17.70 -5.98
CA ASP A 95 -0.90 -17.81 -6.03
C ASP A 95 -1.56 -16.43 -5.95
N ALA A 96 -1.14 -15.63 -4.97
CA ALA A 96 -1.70 -14.31 -4.74
C ALA A 96 -0.64 -13.29 -4.36
N LEU A 97 -0.81 -12.06 -4.86
CA LEU A 97 0.03 -10.92 -4.51
C LEU A 97 -0.83 -9.77 -4.00
N ILE A 98 -0.46 -9.21 -2.85
CA ILE A 98 -1.20 -8.10 -2.23
C ILE A 98 -0.31 -6.88 -2.02
N GLY A 99 -0.88 -5.68 -2.03
CA GLY A 99 -0.13 -4.45 -1.76
C GLY A 99 -1.01 -3.34 -1.20
N ASP A 100 -0.60 -2.75 -0.07
CA ASP A 100 -1.37 -1.71 0.61
C ASP A 100 -0.83 -0.32 0.32
N GLY A 101 -1.50 0.46 -0.54
CA GLY A 101 -1.04 1.79 -0.90
C GLY A 101 0.30 1.81 -1.64
N CYS A 102 0.82 0.65 -2.07
CA CYS A 102 2.14 0.49 -2.67
C CYS A 102 2.33 1.39 -3.91
N LEU A 103 1.28 1.55 -4.73
CA LEU A 103 1.32 2.40 -5.92
C LEU A 103 1.42 3.90 -5.61
N SER A 104 1.09 4.33 -4.38
CA SER A 104 1.30 5.72 -3.95
C SER A 104 2.76 6.01 -3.63
N ALA A 105 3.58 4.98 -3.41
CA ALA A 105 5.03 5.13 -3.24
C ALA A 105 5.76 5.17 -4.59
N ILE A 106 5.16 4.63 -5.65
CA ILE A 106 5.76 4.58 -6.99
C ILE A 106 5.46 5.88 -7.74
N GLY A 107 6.51 6.44 -8.36
CA GLY A 107 6.49 7.73 -9.04
C GLY A 107 5.54 7.78 -10.23
N ASP A 108 6.08 7.85 -11.44
CA ASP A 108 5.31 8.03 -12.67
C ASP A 108 4.57 6.76 -13.15
N ALA A 109 3.77 6.93 -14.20
CA ALA A 109 2.99 5.85 -14.80
C ALA A 109 3.87 4.75 -15.42
N GLU A 110 5.08 5.08 -15.90
CA GLU A 110 6.02 4.10 -16.45
C GLU A 110 6.52 3.16 -15.35
N ALA A 111 6.92 3.72 -14.21
CA ALA A 111 7.30 2.95 -13.04
C ALA A 111 6.13 2.09 -12.53
N ARG A 112 4.90 2.62 -12.46
CA ARG A 112 3.73 1.80 -12.06
C ARG A 112 3.48 0.65 -13.05
N ARG A 113 3.64 0.91 -14.36
CA ARG A 113 3.54 -0.13 -15.39
C ARG A 113 4.62 -1.20 -15.24
N ALA A 114 5.86 -0.80 -14.96
CA ALA A 114 6.94 -1.75 -14.71
C ALA A 114 6.67 -2.62 -13.48
N LEU A 115 6.11 -2.06 -12.41
CA LEU A 115 5.68 -2.84 -11.25
C LEU A 115 4.58 -3.85 -11.60
N PHE A 116 3.58 -3.46 -12.40
CA PHE A 116 2.56 -4.41 -12.87
C PHE A 116 3.15 -5.56 -13.70
N LEU A 117 4.19 -5.29 -14.51
CA LEU A 117 4.89 -6.35 -15.25
C LEU A 117 5.66 -7.29 -14.31
N ALA A 118 6.31 -6.76 -13.27
CA ALA A 118 6.98 -7.57 -12.26
C ALA A 118 6.00 -8.44 -11.45
N ILE A 119 4.84 -7.90 -11.09
CA ILE A 119 3.75 -8.67 -10.45
C ILE A 119 3.26 -9.78 -11.39
N ALA A 120 2.99 -9.44 -12.65
CA ALA A 120 2.48 -10.40 -13.63
C ALA A 120 3.48 -11.52 -13.96
N SER A 121 4.78 -11.27 -13.89
CA SER A 121 5.80 -12.27 -14.22
C SER A 121 5.89 -13.39 -13.18
N VAL A 122 5.63 -13.09 -11.90
CA VAL A 122 5.71 -14.08 -10.80
C VAL A 122 4.39 -14.78 -10.51
N LEU A 123 3.26 -14.19 -10.91
CA LEU A 123 1.93 -14.79 -10.72
C LEU A 123 1.72 -16.00 -11.62
N LYS A 124 1.11 -17.04 -11.06
CA LYS A 124 0.56 -18.17 -11.84
C LYS A 124 -0.50 -17.67 -12.83
N ALA A 125 -0.80 -18.49 -13.84
CA ALA A 125 -1.77 -18.15 -14.88
C ALA A 125 -3.18 -17.86 -14.31
N ASP A 126 -3.55 -18.51 -13.21
CA ASP A 126 -4.77 -18.33 -12.44
C ASP A 126 -4.57 -17.51 -11.16
N GLY A 127 -3.35 -17.04 -10.92
CA GLY A 127 -3.00 -16.24 -9.76
C GLY A 127 -3.62 -14.84 -9.80
N ARG A 128 -3.83 -14.24 -8.62
CA ARG A 128 -4.54 -12.96 -8.49
C ARG A 128 -3.70 -11.91 -7.77
N ALA A 129 -3.83 -10.66 -8.19
CA ALA A 129 -3.29 -9.51 -7.48
C ALA A 129 -4.42 -8.68 -6.87
N GLY A 130 -4.24 -8.24 -5.62
CA GLY A 130 -5.06 -7.19 -5.00
C GLY A 130 -4.21 -6.03 -4.56
N ILE A 131 -4.61 -4.81 -4.89
CA ILE A 131 -3.89 -3.61 -4.46
C ILE A 131 -4.90 -2.61 -3.93
N ARG A 132 -4.72 -2.16 -2.68
CA ARG A 132 -5.50 -1.06 -2.13
C ARG A 132 -4.92 0.27 -2.62
N LEU A 133 -5.81 1.10 -3.15
CA LEU A 133 -5.51 2.44 -3.63
C LEU A 133 -6.23 3.51 -2.80
N TYR A 134 -5.66 4.70 -2.80
CA TYR A 134 -6.35 5.91 -2.35
C TYR A 134 -6.95 6.58 -3.59
N ALA A 135 -8.28 6.57 -3.69
CA ALA A 135 -8.99 7.15 -4.81
C ALA A 135 -9.49 8.55 -4.46
N SER A 136 -9.30 9.50 -5.39
CA SER A 136 -9.99 10.79 -5.29
C SER A 136 -11.49 10.57 -5.44
N PRO A 137 -12.35 11.33 -4.74
CA PRO A 137 -13.78 11.32 -5.01
C PRO A 137 -14.04 11.75 -6.46
N GLU A 138 -15.13 11.25 -7.04
CA GLU A 138 -15.55 11.59 -8.42
C GLU A 138 -15.72 13.11 -8.60
N THR A 139 -16.20 13.79 -7.54
CA THR A 139 -16.18 15.25 -7.44
C THR A 139 -15.10 15.66 -6.42
N PRO A 140 -13.96 16.22 -6.87
CA PRO A 140 -12.94 16.75 -5.97
C PRO A 140 -13.47 17.90 -5.11
N ASP A 141 -12.96 18.02 -3.88
CA ASP A 141 -13.23 19.19 -3.04
C ASP A 141 -12.64 20.48 -3.67
N ASP A 142 -13.24 21.65 -3.41
CA ASP A 142 -12.55 22.92 -3.66
C ASP A 142 -11.48 23.14 -2.57
N PRO A 143 -10.23 23.52 -2.91
CA PRO A 143 -9.20 23.84 -1.92
C PRO A 143 -9.65 24.83 -0.83
N LYS A 144 -10.51 25.80 -1.17
CA LYS A 144 -11.07 26.78 -0.22
C LYS A 144 -11.99 26.11 0.79
N ASP A 145 -12.76 25.12 0.35
CA ASP A 145 -13.68 24.37 1.20
C ASP A 145 -12.90 23.44 2.13
N VAL A 146 -11.84 22.78 1.65
CA VAL A 146 -10.92 22.00 2.49
C VAL A 146 -10.29 22.88 3.57
N ARG A 147 -9.85 24.09 3.21
CA ARG A 147 -9.29 25.05 4.17
C ARG A 147 -10.33 25.49 5.21
N ALA A 148 -11.54 25.83 4.78
CA ALA A 148 -12.62 26.25 5.68
C ALA A 148 -12.99 25.12 6.65
N LEU A 149 -13.12 23.89 6.15
CA LEU A 149 -13.39 22.69 6.94
C LEU A 149 -12.30 22.46 8.01
N ALA A 150 -11.02 22.57 7.63
CA ALA A 150 -9.90 22.40 8.55
C ALA A 150 -9.87 23.46 9.64
N LEU A 151 -9.99 24.75 9.28
CA LEU A 151 -9.98 25.85 10.25
C LEU A 151 -11.23 25.88 11.15
N GLY A 152 -12.35 25.35 10.66
CA GLY A 152 -13.57 25.17 11.43
C GLY A 152 -13.60 23.95 12.34
N GLY A 153 -12.54 23.11 12.34
CA GLY A 153 -12.47 21.89 13.15
C GLY A 153 -13.37 20.75 12.66
N GLY A 154 -13.83 20.80 11.41
CA GLY A 154 -14.75 19.81 10.83
C GLY A 154 -14.07 18.56 10.26
N VAL A 155 -12.74 18.47 10.31
CA VAL A 155 -12.00 17.30 9.84
C VAL A 155 -11.91 16.26 10.96
N SER A 156 -12.24 15.01 10.66
CA SER A 156 -12.31 13.95 11.67
C SER A 156 -10.92 13.52 12.14
N THR A 157 -9.94 13.46 11.23
CA THR A 157 -8.54 13.14 11.58
C THR A 157 -7.54 13.94 10.74
N PHE A 158 -6.33 14.14 11.25
CA PHE A 158 -5.26 14.74 10.45
C PHE A 158 -4.90 13.93 9.19
N HIS A 159 -5.14 12.61 9.20
CA HIS A 159 -4.89 11.75 8.03
C HIS A 159 -5.92 11.97 6.93
N GLU A 160 -7.18 12.23 7.30
CA GLU A 160 -8.21 12.67 6.35
C GLU A 160 -7.80 13.99 5.70
N LEU A 161 -7.33 14.97 6.49
CA LEU A 161 -6.88 16.27 5.96
C LEU A 161 -5.77 16.10 4.92
N LYS A 162 -4.78 15.25 5.19
CA LYS A 162 -3.67 14.99 4.25
C LYS A 162 -4.17 14.55 2.89
N TRP A 163 -5.12 13.61 2.85
CA TRP A 163 -5.66 13.10 1.60
C TRP A 163 -6.50 14.14 0.87
N ARG A 164 -7.36 14.89 1.57
CA ARG A 164 -8.12 15.99 0.95
C ARG A 164 -7.19 17.04 0.32
N VAL A 165 -6.12 17.43 1.02
CA VAL A 165 -5.12 18.35 0.46
C VAL A 165 -4.38 17.73 -0.73
N ALA A 166 -3.95 16.47 -0.64
CA ALA A 166 -3.26 15.79 -1.72
C ALA A 166 -4.13 15.69 -2.99
N MET A 167 -5.38 15.27 -2.84
CA MET A 167 -6.32 15.06 -3.95
C MET A 167 -6.72 16.38 -4.63
N THR A 168 -6.83 17.47 -3.87
CA THR A 168 -7.07 18.81 -4.44
C THR A 168 -5.83 19.41 -5.11
N ALA A 169 -4.62 19.10 -4.62
CA ALA A 169 -3.38 19.60 -5.22
C ALA A 169 -3.08 19.00 -6.60
N ILE A 170 -3.52 17.76 -6.85
CA ILE A 170 -3.24 17.01 -8.08
C ILE A 170 -3.90 17.64 -9.32
N SER A 171 -4.91 18.51 -9.17
CA SER A 171 -5.48 19.37 -10.21
C SER A 171 -5.76 18.70 -11.57
N GLY A 172 -6.13 17.42 -11.59
CA GLY A 172 -6.43 16.68 -12.82
C GLY A 172 -5.21 16.31 -13.67
N MET A 173 -3.98 16.38 -13.14
CA MET A 173 -2.80 15.91 -13.86
C MET A 173 -2.87 14.39 -14.09
N PRO A 174 -2.54 13.90 -15.30
CA PRO A 174 -2.79 12.52 -15.72
C PRO A 174 -2.04 11.48 -14.88
N ASP A 175 -0.85 11.82 -14.37
CA ASP A 175 -0.04 10.89 -13.57
C ASP A 175 -0.28 11.01 -12.07
N HIS A 176 -1.13 11.94 -11.64
CA HIS A 176 -1.47 12.16 -10.23
C HIS A 176 -0.29 12.38 -9.28
N ILE A 177 0.85 12.83 -9.80
CA ILE A 177 2.04 13.19 -9.03
C ILE A 177 1.87 14.60 -8.46
N ILE A 178 2.15 14.80 -7.18
CA ILE A 178 2.21 16.15 -6.60
C ILE A 178 3.64 16.68 -6.81
N PRO A 179 3.85 17.76 -7.58
CA PRO A 179 5.17 18.35 -7.75
C PRO A 179 5.53 19.04 -6.43
N VAL A 180 6.54 18.51 -5.75
CA VAL A 180 7.12 19.14 -4.56
C VAL A 180 8.35 19.92 -5.03
N THR A 181 8.18 21.23 -5.24
CA THR A 181 9.27 22.17 -5.50
C THR A 181 9.88 22.69 -4.22
#